data_AF-A0A1S9C8H2-F1
#
_entry.id   AF-A0A1S9C8H2-F1
#
_cell.length_a   1.000
_cell.length_b   1.000
_cell.length_c   1.000
_cell.angle_alpha   90.00
_cell.angle_beta   90.00
_cell.angle_gamma   90.00
#
_symmetry.space_group_name_H-M   'P 1'
#
loop_
_entity.id
_entity.type
_entity.pdbx_description
1 polymer ?
#
loop_
_entity_poly.entity_id
_entity_poly.type
_entity_poly.pdbx_seq_one_letter_code
_entity_poly.pdbx_strand_id
1 'polypeptide(L)' 'MKPVGFLLFIIGLMLLCYAKRIIIGRVKIDEKDRTEFLMLVSGAILSMRLVGLVILAVGFLFLLI' A
#
# COMPACT_ATOMS: atom_id res chain seq x y z
N MET A 1 -18.16 -3.27 -16.93
CA MET A 1 -16.86 -3.38 -16.21
C MET A 1 -16.76 -2.45 -14.99
N LYS A 2 -17.58 -1.39 -14.90
CA LYS A 2 -17.70 -0.46 -13.77
C LYS A 2 -17.57 -1.02 -12.33
N PRO A 3 -18.22 -2.13 -11.91
CA PRO A 3 -18.05 -2.64 -10.55
C PRO A 3 -16.63 -3.14 -10.26
N VAL A 4 -15.92 -3.67 -11.27
CA VAL A 4 -14.54 -4.14 -11.13
C VAL A 4 -13.58 -2.95 -10.99
N GLY A 5 -13.77 -1.90 -11.80
CA GLY A 5 -13.00 -0.66 -11.68
C GLY A 5 -13.17 0.02 -10.32
N PHE A 6 -14.41 0.06 -9.80
CA PHE A 6 -14.70 0.58 -8.46
C PHE A 6 -14.00 -0.23 -7.36
N LEU A 7 -14.02 -1.56 -7.46
CA LEU A 7 -13.34 -2.43 -6.51
C LEU A 7 -11.83 -2.21 -6.52
N LEU A 8 -11.21 -2.17 -7.70
CA LEU A 8 -9.79 -1.88 -7.88
C LEU A 8 -9.41 -0.51 -7.32
N PHE A 9 -10.25 0.50 -7.55
CA PHE A 9 -10.02 1.85 -7.05
C PHE A 9 -10.02 1.88 -5.51
N ILE A 10 -11.00 1.22 -4.86
CA ILE A 10 -11.06 1.11 -3.39
C ILE A 10 -9.85 0.37 -2.84
N ILE A 11 -9.43 -0.73 -3.47
CA ILE A 11 -8.27 -1.52 -3.04
C ILE A 11 -6.99 -0.68 -3.15
N GLY A 12 -6.80 0.05 -4.25
CA GLY A 12 -5.68 0.97 -4.43
C GLY A 12 -5.65 2.07 -3.37
N LEU A 13 -6.82 2.65 -3.06
CA LEU A 13 -6.97 3.67 -2.01
C LEU A 13 -6.64 3.11 -0.61
N MET A 14 -7.14 1.91 -0.30
CA MET A 14 -6.82 1.22 0.96
C MET A 14 -5.32 0.98 1.09
N LEU A 15 -4.66 0.49 0.05
CA LEU A 15 -3.21 0.24 0.06
C LEU A 15 -2.42 1.54 0.31
N LEU A 16 -2.83 2.65 -0.32
CA LEU A 16 -2.21 3.96 -0.11
C LEU A 16 -2.34 4.47 1.33
N CYS A 17 -3.54 4.38 1.91
CA CYS A 17 -3.83 4.87 3.26
C CYS A 17 -3.27 3.94 4.36
N TYR A 18 -3.31 2.62 4.15
CA TYR A 18 -3.00 1.63 5.18
C TYR A 18 -1.62 0.96 5.06
N ALA A 19 -0.82 1.24 4.01
CA ALA A 19 0.53 0.68 3.85
C ALA A 19 1.38 0.76 5.13
N LYS A 20 1.34 1.91 5.84
CA LYS A 20 2.07 2.10 7.10
C LYS A 20 1.59 1.16 8.20
N ARG A 21 0.27 0.98 8.37
CA ARG A 21 -0.30 0.08 9.39
C ARG A 21 -0.04 -1.39 9.06
N ILE A 22 -0.14 -1.77 7.78
CA ILE A 22 0.07 -3.15 7.32
C ILE A 22 1.49 -3.61 7.65
N ILE A 23 2.48 -2.75 7.43
CA ILE A 23 3.89 -3.09 7.57
C ILE A 23 4.35 -3.01 9.03
N ILE A 24 3.96 -1.97 9.77
CA ILE A 24 4.39 -1.77 11.16
C ILE A 24 3.63 -2.68 12.13
N GLY A 25 2.34 -2.92 11.90
CA GLY A 25 1.48 -3.63 12.85
C GLY A 25 1.76 -5.14 12.99
N ARG A 26 2.62 -5.70 12.13
CA ARG A 26 2.89 -7.14 12.08
C ARG A 26 4.23 -7.55 12.70
N VAL A 27 5.07 -6.61 13.12
CA VAL A 27 6.44 -6.95 13.56
C VAL A 27 6.66 -6.53 15.01
N LYS A 28 6.96 -7.52 15.87
CA LYS A 28 7.58 -7.30 17.17
C LYS A 28 9.06 -6.98 16.92
N ILE A 29 9.47 -5.76 17.23
CA ILE A 29 10.85 -5.29 17.02
C ILE A 29 11.56 -5.31 18.37
N ASP A 30 12.70 -6.00 18.43
CA ASP A 30 13.68 -5.86 19.50
C ASP A 30 14.44 -4.53 19.35
N GLU A 31 14.64 -3.79 20.45
CA GLU A 31 15.19 -2.43 20.43
C GLU A 31 16.58 -2.32 19.77
N LYS A 32 17.33 -3.41 19.73
CA LYS A 32 18.72 -3.46 19.24
C LYS A 32 18.83 -3.25 17.71
N ASP A 33 17.83 -3.68 16.94
CA ASP A 33 17.83 -3.65 15.47
C ASP A 33 16.84 -2.63 14.88
N ARG A 34 16.32 -1.75 15.74
CA ARG A 34 15.24 -0.81 15.42
C ARG A 34 15.57 0.09 14.23
N THR A 35 16.82 0.52 14.09
CA THR A 35 17.24 1.46 13.02
C THR A 35 17.28 0.81 11.65
N GLU A 36 17.86 -0.38 11.52
CA GLU A 36 17.88 -1.14 10.26
C GLU A 36 16.47 -1.57 9.86
N PHE A 37 15.69 -2.02 10.86
CA PHE A 37 14.30 -2.39 10.64
C PHE A 37 13.45 -1.19 10.17
N LEU A 38 13.66 0.00 10.73
CA LEU A 38 12.98 1.22 10.28
C LEU A 38 13.34 1.60 8.84
N MET A 39 14.61 1.41 8.42
CA MET A 39 15.01 1.61 7.02
C MET A 39 14.30 0.62 6.08
N LEU A 40 14.30 -0.67 6.43
CA LEU A 40 13.61 -1.72 5.66
C LEU A 40 12.10 -1.45 5.56
N VAL A 41 11.47 -1.09 6.67
CA VAL A 41 10.04 -0.73 6.70
C VAL A 41 9.75 0.51 5.88
N SER A 42 10.61 1.52 5.91
CA SER A 42 10.45 2.72 5.09
C SER A 42 10.45 2.37 3.61
N GLY A 43 11.39 1.53 3.15
CA GLY A 43 11.43 1.04 1.77
C GLY A 43 10.20 0.20 1.38
N ALA A 44 9.74 -0.66 2.29
CA ALA A 44 8.53 -1.45 2.09
C ALA A 44 7.27 -0.57 1.99
N ILE A 45 7.13 0.46 2.84
CA ILE A 45 6.01 1.40 2.80
C ILE A 45 6.01 2.18 1.49
N LEU A 46 7.18 2.63 1.04
CA LEU A 46 7.32 3.36 -0.22
C LEU A 46 6.89 2.48 -1.41
N SER A 47 7.37 1.25 -1.46
CA SER A 47 7.03 0.28 -2.51
C SER A 47 5.53 -0.03 -2.53
N MET A 48 4.92 -0.21 -1.35
CA MET A 48 3.49 -0.51 -1.23
C MET A 48 2.62 0.67 -1.64
N ARG A 49 3.05 1.90 -1.38
CA ARG A 49 2.39 3.13 -1.88
C ARG A 49 2.47 3.25 -3.40
N LEU A 50 3.61 2.92 -3.99
CA LEU A 50 3.81 2.89 -5.44
C LEU A 50 2.86 1.88 -6.11
N VAL A 51 2.76 0.67 -5.56
CA VAL A 51 1.80 -0.34 -6.03
C VAL A 51 0.35 0.14 -5.86
N GLY A 52 0.01 0.74 -4.72
CA GLY A 52 -1.31 1.33 -4.48
C GLY A 52 -1.68 2.40 -5.51
N LEU A 53 -0.73 3.28 -5.87
CA LEU A 53 -0.91 4.30 -6.92
C LEU A 53 -1.20 3.69 -8.29
N VAL A 54 -0.45 2.64 -8.66
CA VAL A 54 -0.66 1.95 -9.95
C VAL A 54 -2.03 1.30 -10.00
N ILE A 55 -2.43 0.58 -8.93
CA ILE A 55 -3.74 -0.07 -8.85
C ILE A 55 -4.87 0.98 -8.89
N LEU A 56 -4.68 2.12 -8.25
CA LEU A 56 -5.65 3.22 -8.25
C LEU A 56 -5.80 3.82 -9.65
N ALA A 57 -4.70 4.05 -10.36
CA ALA A 57 -4.72 4.53 -11.75
C ALA A 57 -5.41 3.55 -12.70
N VAL A 58 -5.10 2.25 -12.56
CA VAL A 58 -5.75 1.18 -13.35
C VAL A 58 -7.23 1.09 -13.02
N GLY A 59 -7.61 1.08 -11.74
CA GLY A 59 -9.02 1.06 -11.31
C GLY A 59 -9.81 2.27 -11.82
N PHE A 60 -9.18 3.44 -11.84
CA PHE A 60 -9.77 4.66 -12.41
C PHE A 60 -9.97 4.56 -13.93
N LEU A 61 -9.00 4.01 -14.66
CA LEU A 61 -9.13 3.71 -16.09
C LEU A 61 -10.31 2.76 -16.37
N PHE A 62 -10.49 1.72 -15.56
CA PHE A 62 -11.61 0.78 -15.66
C PHE A 62 -12.97 1.38 -15.25
N LEU A 63 -13.00 2.52 -14.57
CA LEU A 63 -14.24 3.27 -14.26
C LEU A 63 -14.66 4.18 -15.43
N LEU A 64 -13.70 4.67 -16.21
CA LEU A 64 -13.93 5.51 -17.38
C LEU A 64 -14.38 4.71 -18.61
N ILE A 65 -14.02 3.42 -18.68
CA ILE A 65 -14.43 2.46 -19.73
C ILE A 65 -15.76 1.77 -19.36
#